data_AF-A0A2M9G4Y9-F1
#
_entry.id   AF-A0A2M9G4Y9-F1
#
_cell.length_a   1.000
_cell.length_b   1.000
_cell.length_c   1.000
_cell.angle_alpha   90.00
_cell.angle_beta   90.00
_cell.angle_gamma   90.00
#
_symmetry.space_group_name_H-M   'P 1'
#
loop_
_entity.id
_entity.type
_entity.pdbx_description
1 polymer ?
#
loop_
_entity_poly.entity_id
_entity_poly.type
_entity_poly.pdbx_seq_one_letter_code
_entity_poly.pdbx_strand_id
1 'polypeptide(L)' 'MGARTKLRPTTLSKHEAQLAQCSGKKRFPNGTLAHRALKGRRKIKGREAYRCEFCGGWHLGVSSTAP' A
#
# COMPACT_ATOMS: atom_id res chain seq x y z
N MET A 1 20.49 31.42 23.86
CA MET A 1 19.36 31.71 22.95
C MET A 1 19.36 30.62 21.88
N GLY A 2 18.60 29.53 22.10
CA GLY A 2 18.60 28.36 21.20
C GLY A 2 17.47 28.45 20.18
N ALA A 3 17.81 28.58 18.90
CA ALA A 3 16.86 28.57 17.81
C ALA A 3 16.18 27.19 17.72
N ARG A 4 14.92 27.12 18.18
CA ARG A 4 14.04 25.97 17.94
C ARG A 4 13.61 26.02 16.47
N THR A 5 14.38 25.37 15.60
CA THR A 5 14.02 25.16 14.20
C THR A 5 12.71 24.38 14.18
N LYS A 6 11.59 25.06 13.90
CA LYS A 6 10.32 24.40 13.61
C LYS A 6 10.54 23.56 12.35
N LEU A 7 10.73 22.25 12.52
CA LEU A 7 10.66 21.28 11.43
C LEU A 7 9.26 21.40 10.82
N ARG A 8 9.14 22.16 9.73
CA ARG A 8 7.92 22.24 8.93
C ARG A 8 7.68 20.82 8.39
N PRO A 9 6.48 20.24 8.53
CA PRO A 9 6.19 18.97 7.88
C PRO A 9 6.32 19.22 6.38
N THR A 10 7.40 18.70 5.79
CA THR A 10 7.56 18.67 4.35
C THR A 10 6.34 17.95 3.82
N THR A 11 5.61 18.63 2.94
CA THR A 11 4.51 18.04 2.18
C THR A 11 5.07 16.80 1.50
N LEU A 12 4.85 15.61 2.08
CA LEU A 12 5.29 14.35 1.50
C LEU A 12 4.81 14.36 0.06
N SER A 13 5.75 14.26 -0.88
CA SER A 13 5.39 14.21 -2.29
C SER A 13 4.41 13.06 -2.45
N LYS A 14 3.39 13.22 -3.30
CA LYS A 14 2.32 12.23 -3.51
C LYS A 14 2.89 10.80 -3.67
N HIS A 15 4.02 10.70 -4.36
CA HIS A 15 4.82 9.49 -4.53
C HIS A 15 5.35 8.89 -3.21
N GLU A 16 5.94 9.69 -2.33
CA GLU A 16 6.43 9.25 -1.01
C GLU A 16 5.28 8.85 -0.08
N ALA A 17 4.15 9.56 -0.13
CA ALA A 17 2.96 9.20 0.61
C ALA A 17 2.35 7.86 0.12
N GLN A 18 2.43 7.57 -1.18
CA GLN A 18 1.97 6.32 -1.78
C GLN A 18 2.93 5.15 -1.49
N LEU A 19 4.24 5.40 -1.46
CA LEU A 19 5.22 4.42 -0.98
C LEU A 19 5.03 4.15 0.52
N ALA A 20 4.72 5.18 1.33
CA ALA A 20 4.33 5.00 2.73
C ALA A 20 3.02 4.19 2.87
N GLN A 21 2.06 4.32 1.94
CA GLN A 21 0.89 3.43 1.91
C GLN A 21 1.23 1.97 1.59
N CYS A 22 2.35 1.71 0.93
CA CYS A 22 2.85 0.34 0.76
C CYS A 22 3.47 -0.17 2.07
N SER A 23 4.02 0.73 2.89
CA SER A 23 4.55 0.44 4.22
C SER A 23 3.42 -0.04 5.14
N GLY A 24 3.47 -1.32 5.52
CA GLY A 24 2.41 -2.00 6.30
C GLY A 24 1.50 -2.91 5.48
N LYS A 25 1.54 -2.85 4.14
CA LYS A 25 0.87 -3.82 3.27
C LYS A 25 1.83 -4.94 2.91
N LYS A 26 1.33 -6.19 2.90
CA LYS A 26 2.15 -7.33 2.46
C LYS A 26 2.43 -7.18 0.97
N ARG A 27 3.72 -7.10 0.61
CA ARG A 27 4.20 -7.10 -0.77
C ARG A 27 4.41 -8.55 -1.20
N PHE A 28 3.86 -8.91 -2.34
CA PHE A 28 4.09 -10.20 -2.99
C PHE A 28 4.96 -9.98 -4.23
N PRO A 29 5.91 -10.89 -4.51
CA PRO A 29 6.79 -10.76 -5.68
C PRO A 29 6.08 -11.11 -6.99
N ASN A 30 4.98 -11.88 -6.93
CA ASN A 30 4.20 -12.26 -8.10
C ASN A 30 2.69 -12.22 -7.81
N GLY A 31 1.89 -12.08 -8.87
CA GLY A 31 0.44 -12.05 -8.78
C GLY A 31 -0.14 -13.37 -8.28
N THR A 32 0.46 -14.50 -8.67
CA THR A 32 0.01 -15.83 -8.25
C THR A 32 0.07 -16.03 -6.73
N LEU A 33 1.13 -15.56 -6.05
CA LEU A 33 1.25 -15.61 -4.59
C LEU A 33 0.27 -14.65 -3.93
N ALA A 34 0.03 -13.47 -4.52
CA ALA A 34 -0.99 -12.55 -4.03
C ALA A 34 -2.39 -13.18 -4.11
N HIS A 35 -2.75 -13.77 -5.26
CA HIS A 35 -4.01 -14.50 -5.44
C HIS A 35 -4.12 -15.72 -4.53
N ARG A 36 -3.04 -16.48 -4.33
CA ARG A 36 -3.02 -17.62 -3.41
C ARG A 36 -3.21 -17.16 -1.97
N ALA A 37 -2.57 -16.06 -1.58
CA ALA A 37 -2.75 -15.46 -0.26
C ALA A 37 -4.18 -14.95 -0.06
N LEU A 38 -4.79 -14.38 -1.11
CA LEU A 38 -6.20 -13.96 -1.10
C LEU A 38 -7.13 -15.17 -0.92
N LYS A 39 -6.93 -16.23 -1.71
CA LYS A 39 -7.71 -17.48 -1.64
C LYS A 39 -7.59 -18.18 -0.29
N GLY A 40 -6.41 -18.12 0.34
CA GLY A 40 -6.19 -18.63 1.69
C GLY A 40 -6.86 -17.80 2.78
N ARG A 41 -7.09 -16.50 2.53
CA ARG A 41 -7.77 -15.57 3.45
C ARG A 41 -9.28 -15.54 3.15
N ARG A 42 -9.97 -16.68 3.30
CA ARG A 42 -11.44 -16.83 3.08
C ARG A 42 -12.32 -15.80 3.82
N LYS A 43 -11.81 -15.16 4.87
CA LYS A 43 -12.53 -14.13 5.67
C LYS A 43 -12.51 -12.73 5.08
N ILE A 44 -11.75 -12.46 4.02
CA ILE A 44 -11.59 -11.10 3.49
C ILE A 44 -12.37 -10.97 2.18
N LYS A 45 -13.69 -10.84 2.29
CA LYS A 45 -14.55 -10.48 1.15
C LYS A 45 -14.20 -9.06 0.66
N GLY A 46 -14.23 -8.86 -0.66
CA GLY A 46 -14.02 -7.55 -1.28
C GLY A 46 -12.57 -7.08 -1.37
N ARG A 47 -11.59 -7.97 -1.15
CA ARG A 47 -10.20 -7.67 -1.51
C ARG A 47 -9.79 -8.34 -2.82
N GLU A 48 -8.97 -7.64 -3.57
CA GLU A 48 -8.36 -8.10 -4.81
C GLU A 48 -6.85 -7.91 -4.78
N ALA A 49 -6.14 -8.75 -5.54
CA ALA A 49 -4.71 -8.59 -5.76
C ALA A 49 -4.50 -7.56 -6.86
N TYR A 50 -3.76 -6.49 -6.58
CA TYR A 50 -3.43 -5.44 -7.54
C TYR A 50 -1.92 -5.23 -7.63
N ARG A 51 -1.43 -4.87 -8.81
CA ARG A 51 -0.06 -4.44 -9.01
C ARG A 51 0.02 -2.95 -8.68
N CYS A 52 0.90 -2.60 -7.74
CA CYS A 52 1.13 -1.21 -7.40
C CYS A 52 2.14 -0.59 -8.37
N GLU A 53 1.77 0.52 -8.98
CA GLU A 53 2.60 1.26 -9.93
C GLU A 53 3.76 1.99 -9.25
N PHE A 54 3.65 2.28 -7.94
CA PHE A 54 4.67 2.99 -7.17
C PHE A 54 5.83 2.09 -6.75
N CYS A 55 5.52 0.92 -6.16
CA CYS A 55 6.55 0.00 -5.67
C CYS A 55 6.85 -1.16 -6.63
N GLY A 56 6.04 -1.32 -7.70
CA GLY A 56 6.12 -2.41 -8.67
C GLY A 56 5.69 -3.78 -8.13
N GLY A 57 5.32 -3.87 -6.84
CA GLY A 57 4.94 -5.11 -6.16
C GLY A 57 3.44 -5.41 -6.23
N TRP A 58 3.08 -6.64 -5.88
CA TRP A 58 1.68 -7.04 -5.76
C TRP A 58 1.19 -6.84 -4.33
N HIS A 59 0.02 -6.22 -4.18
CA HIS A 59 -0.62 -5.96 -2.90
C HIS A 59 -2.06 -6.46 -2.89
N LEU A 60 -2.62 -6.63 -1.69
CA LEU A 60 -4.03 -6.97 -1.49
C LEU A 60 -4.77 -5.72 -1.05
N GLY A 61 -5.59 -5.16 -1.93
CA GLY A 61 -6.38 -3.95 -1.70
C GLY A 61 -7.86 -4.28 -1.68
N VAL A 62 -8.69 -3.35 -1.21
CA VAL A 62 -10.13 -3.43 -1.49
C VAL A 62 -10.35 -2.99 -2.92
N SER A 63 -11.19 -3.71 -3.65
CA SER A 63 -11.68 -3.26 -4.95
C SER A 63 -12.55 -2.04 -4.67
N SER A 64 -12.09 -0.83 -5.02
CA SER A 64 -12.87 0.40 -4.83
C SER A 64 -14.13 0.46 -5.69
N THR A 65 -14.51 -0.62 -6.37
CA THR A 65 -15.83 -0.83 -6.95
C THR A 65 -16.85 -1.08 -5.84
N ALA A 66 -17.10 -0.05 -5.01
CA ALA A 66 -18.37 0.08 -4.33
C ALA A 66 -19.40 0.58 -5.37
N PRO A 67 -20.67 0.11 -5.33
CA PRO A 67 -21.70 0.43 -6.30
C PRO A 67 -22.07 1.92 -6.33
#